data_AF-A0A0C1ZHQ3-F1
#
_entry.id   AF-A0A0C1ZHQ3-F1
#
_cell.length_a   1.000
_cell.length_b   1.000
_cell.length_c   1.000
_cell.angle_alpha   90.00
_cell.angle_beta   90.00
_cell.angle_gamma   90.00
#
_symmetry.space_group_name_H-M   'P 1'
#
loop_
_entity.id
_entity.type
_entity.pdbx_description
1 polymer ?
#
loop_
_entity_poly.entity_id
_entity_poly.type
_entity_poly.pdbx_seq_one_letter_code
_entity_poly.pdbx_strand_id
1 'polypeptide(L)' 'MTDSDTHELGIRIDPVQGVAFFGIEAVNRQLALGRRVKEIRPGGAIMTKLGENEGHVRMTLGGCDIVVVFEAEDDAGAT' A
#
# COMPACT_ATOMS: atom_id res chain seq x y z
N MET A 1 7.68 20.36 11.49
CA MET A 1 7.09 19.58 10.39
C MET A 1 6.40 18.42 11.08
N THR A 2 5.07 18.41 11.15
CA THR A 2 4.33 17.31 11.78
C THR A 2 4.50 16.07 10.89
N ASP A 3 5.18 15.04 11.41
CA ASP A 3 5.36 13.77 10.72
C ASP A 3 3.99 13.14 10.49
N SER A 4 3.60 13.04 9.23
CA SER A 4 2.41 12.30 8.83
C SER A 4 2.78 10.81 8.78
N ASP A 5 2.07 9.98 9.55
CA ASP A 5 2.29 8.53 9.53
C ASP A 5 1.75 7.92 8.25
N THR A 6 2.62 7.22 7.53
CA THR A 6 2.30 6.57 6.27
C THR A 6 2.34 5.06 6.38
N HIS A 7 1.30 4.41 5.89
CA HIS A 7 1.18 2.95 5.85
C HIS A 7 0.93 2.47 4.42
N GLU A 8 1.72 1.51 3.96
CA GLU A 8 1.50 0.84 2.68
C GLU A 8 0.53 -0.33 2.86
N LEU A 9 -0.43 -0.46 1.95
CA LEU A 9 -1.26 -1.66 1.85
C LEU A 9 -1.43 -2.05 0.39
N GLY A 10 -1.47 -3.35 0.13
CA GLY A 10 -1.50 -3.82 -1.24
C GLY A 10 -1.77 -5.31 -1.39
N ILE A 11 -1.70 -5.73 -2.64
CA ILE A 11 -1.95 -7.09 -3.11
C ILE A 11 -0.74 -7.56 -3.92
N ARG A 12 -0.32 -8.80 -3.69
CA ARG A 12 0.62 -9.52 -4.54
C ARG A 12 -0.09 -10.70 -5.17
N ILE A 13 0.19 -10.92 -6.45
CA ILE A 13 -0.41 -11.95 -7.29
C ILE A 13 0.73 -12.78 -7.85
N ASP A 14 0.84 -14.01 -7.39
CA ASP A 14 1.76 -15.01 -7.92
C ASP A 14 0.94 -16.16 -8.53
N PRO A 15 1.19 -16.57 -9.79
CA PRO A 15 0.44 -17.67 -10.41
C PRO A 15 0.56 -19.02 -9.70
N VAL A 16 1.64 -19.24 -8.94
CA VAL A 16 1.94 -20.48 -8.22
C VAL A 16 1.46 -20.38 -6.77
N GLN A 17 1.70 -19.25 -6.10
CA GLN A 17 1.39 -19.06 -4.68
C GLN A 17 0.01 -18.44 -4.43
N GLY A 18 -0.67 -17.95 -5.47
CA GLY A 18 -1.97 -17.31 -5.37
C GLY A 18 -1.89 -15.83 -5.00
N VAL A 19 -2.89 -15.35 -4.26
CA VAL A 19 -3.03 -13.93 -3.90
C VAL A 19 -2.67 -13.73 -2.43
N ALA A 20 -1.83 -12.74 -2.15
CA ALA A 20 -1.47 -12.34 -0.79
C ALA A 20 -1.73 -10.84 -0.59
N PHE A 21 -2.29 -10.47 0.56
CA PHE A 21 -2.51 -9.09 0.96
C PHE A 21 -1.51 -8.69 2.05
N PHE A 22 -1.13 -7.43 2.09
CA PHE A 22 -0.25 -6.90 3.14
C PHE A 22 -0.69 -5.50 3.59
N GLY A 23 -0.23 -5.08 4.76
CA GLY A 23 -0.48 -3.72 5.28
C GLY A 23 -1.89 -3.47 5.84
N ILE A 24 -2.87 -4.30 5.49
CA ILE A 24 -4.27 -4.18 5.95
C ILE A 24 -4.37 -4.13 7.48
N GLU A 25 -3.64 -5.00 8.18
CA GLU A 25 -3.69 -5.06 9.66
C GLU A 25 -3.16 -3.77 10.31
N ALA A 26 -2.11 -3.18 9.74
CA ALA A 26 -1.55 -1.93 10.24
C ALA A 26 -2.52 -0.77 10.03
N VAL A 27 -3.11 -0.67 8.84
CA VAL A 27 -4.10 0.37 8.51
C VAL A 27 -5.36 0.22 9.34
N ASN A 28 -5.88 -1.00 9.49
CA ASN A 28 -7.04 -1.27 10.34
C ASN A 28 -6.78 -0.94 11.81
N ARG A 29 -5.56 -1.19 12.30
CA ARG A 29 -5.18 -0.79 13.66
C ARG A 29 -5.27 0.72 13.85
N GLN A 30 -4.74 1.51 12.92
CA GLN A 30 -4.85 2.98 12.99
C GLN A 30 -6.31 3.45 12.95
N LEU A 31 -7.13 2.86 12.07
CA LEU A 31 -8.56 3.15 11.99
C LEU A 31 -9.30 2.79 13.30
N ALA A 32 -8.95 1.65 13.91
CA ALA A 32 -9.53 1.21 15.18
C ALA A 32 -9.13 2.11 16.37
N LEU A 33 -7.98 2.77 16.29
CA LEU A 33 -7.55 3.81 17.24
C LEU A 33 -8.27 5.15 17.02
N GLY A 34 -9.16 5.24 16.03
CA GLY A 34 -9.92 6.45 15.71
C GLY A 34 -9.15 7.46 14.86
N ARG A 35 -7.96 7.10 14.35
CA ARG A 35 -7.20 7.99 13.48
C ARG A 35 -7.91 8.18 12.14
N ARG A 36 -7.81 9.39 11.62
CA ARG A 36 -8.44 9.80 10.38
C ARG A 36 -7.44 9.71 9.23
N VAL A 37 -7.90 9.15 8.11
CA VAL A 37 -7.13 9.16 6.86
C VAL A 37 -7.15 10.57 6.30
N LYS A 38 -5.96 11.15 6.11
CA LYS A 38 -5.76 12.46 5.50
C LYS A 38 -5.83 12.38 3.99
N GLU A 39 -5.13 11.41 3.41
CA GLU A 39 -5.03 11.23 1.95
C GLU A 39 -4.64 9.78 1.61
N ILE A 40 -4.96 9.38 0.39
CA ILE A 40 -4.48 8.15 -0.23
C ILE A 40 -3.61 8.54 -1.40
N ARG A 41 -2.38 8.05 -1.44
CA ARG A 41 -1.41 8.35 -2.49
C ARG A 41 -1.15 7.12 -3.37
N PRO A 42 -0.81 7.33 -4.64
CA PRO A 42 -0.33 6.23 -5.49
C PRO A 42 0.87 5.56 -4.85
N GLY A 43 0.85 4.23 -4.84
CA GLY A 43 1.98 3.39 -4.46
C GLY A 43 2.68 2.80 -5.68
N GLY A 44 3.25 1.62 -5.50
CA GLY A 44 3.93 0.86 -6.54
C GLY A 44 3.03 -0.09 -7.34
N ALA A 45 3.54 -0.51 -8.50
CA ALA A 45 3.02 -1.66 -9.23
C ALA A 45 4.19 -2.59 -9.55
N ILE A 46 3.99 -3.88 -9.27
CA ILE A 46 4.94 -4.94 -9.61
C ILE A 46 4.47 -5.54 -10.92
N MET A 47 5.35 -5.54 -11.92
CA MET A 47 5.08 -6.18 -13.20
C MET A 47 6.00 -7.37 -13.39
N THR A 48 5.43 -8.51 -13.76
CA THR A 48 6.17 -9.75 -13.99
C THR A 48 6.23 -10.03 -15.49
N LYS A 49 7.44 -10.30 -16.00
CA LYS A 49 7.64 -10.72 -17.38
C LYS A 49 7.17 -12.18 -17.53
N LEU A 50 6.22 -12.39 -18.43
CA LEU A 50 5.72 -13.72 -18.80
C LEU A 50 6.52 -14.35 -19.94
N GLY A 51 7.12 -13.51 -20.79
CA GLY A 51 7.90 -13.95 -21.94
C GLY A 51 8.26 -12.79 -22.85
N GLU A 52 9.05 -13.08 -23.87
CA GLU A 52 9.41 -12.14 -24.92
C GLU A 52 9.40 -12.87 -26.25
N ASN A 53 8.79 -12.29 -27.26
CA ASN A 53 8.81 -12.81 -28.62
C ASN A 53 8.97 -11.66 -29.61
N GLU A 54 9.91 -11.77 -30.54
CA GLU A 54 10.18 -10.76 -31.58
C GLU A 54 10.32 -9.32 -31.05
N GLY A 55 10.93 -9.15 -29.86
CA GLY A 55 11.10 -7.85 -29.21
C GLY A 55 9.86 -7.32 -28.47
N HIS A 56 8.74 -8.06 -28.48
CA HIS A 56 7.57 -7.75 -27.67
C HIS A 56 7.64 -8.46 -26.32
N VAL A 57 7.77 -7.67 -25.25
CA VAL A 57 7.76 -8.17 -23.87
C VAL A 57 6.32 -8.33 -23.40
N ARG A 58 5.92 -9.57 -23.09
CA ARG A 58 4.64 -9.84 -22.45
C ARG A 58 4.79 -9.70 -20.94
N MET A 59 4.03 -8.80 -20.36
CA MET A 59 4.04 -8.52 -18.92
C MET A 59 2.66 -8.77 -18.31
N THR A 60 2.63 -9.13 -17.04
CA THR A 60 1.41 -9.19 -16.23
C THR A 60 1.59 -8.38 -14.96
N LEU A 61 0.49 -7.89 -14.39
CA LEU A 61 0.51 -7.32 -13.05
C LEU A 61 0.75 -8.44 -12.03
N GLY A 62 1.88 -8.36 -11.33
CA GLY A 62 2.25 -9.25 -10.21
C GLY A 62 1.86 -8.67 -8.85
N GLY A 63 1.36 -7.43 -8.79
CA GLY A 63 0.86 -6.81 -7.58
C GLY A 63 0.82 -5.29 -7.67
N CYS A 64 0.15 -4.67 -6.72
CA CYS A 64 0.17 -3.22 -6.55
C CYS A 64 -0.09 -2.85 -5.09
N ASP A 65 0.25 -1.61 -4.77
CA ASP A 65 0.03 -1.02 -3.45
C ASP A 65 -0.44 0.43 -3.55
N ILE A 66 -0.98 0.89 -2.44
CA ILE A 66 -1.33 2.29 -2.19
C ILE A 66 -0.74 2.69 -0.85
N VAL A 67 -0.48 3.99 -0.69
CA VAL A 67 -0.03 4.56 0.57
C VAL A 67 -1.19 5.29 1.22
N VAL A 68 -1.53 4.90 2.44
CA VAL A 68 -2.51 5.58 3.29
C VAL A 68 -1.76 6.50 4.24
N VAL A 69 -2.12 7.78 4.23
CA VAL A 69 -1.53 8.80 5.09
C VAL A 69 -2.56 9.18 6.15
N PHE A 70 -2.21 9.06 7.42
CA PHE A 70 -3.07 9.49 8.51
C PHE A 70 -2.81 10.96 8.89
N GLU A 71 -3.83 11.60 9.46
CA GLU A 71 -3.65 12.89 10.12
C GLU A 71 -2.59 12.74 11.24
N ALA A 72 -1.77 13.78 11.43
CA ALA A 72 -0.84 13.83 12.54
C ALA A 72 -1.63 13.78 13.85
N GLU A 73 -1.07 13.16 14.89
CA GLU A 73 -1.67 13.28 16.21
C GLU A 73 -1.59 14.76 16.61
N ASP A 74 -2.75 15.40 16.77
CA ASP A 74 -2.81 16.65 17.49
C ASP A 74 -2.35 16.34 18.92
N ASP A 75 -1.24 16.95 19.32
CA ASP A 75 -0.70 16.88 20.67
C ASP A 75 -1.64 17.65 21.62
N ALA A 76 -2.87 17.15 21.77
CA ALA A 76 -3.91 17.71 22.60
C ALA A 76 -3.68 17.25 24.05
N GLY A 77 -2.63 17.78 24.67
CA GLY A 77 -2.25 17.32 26.01
C GLY A 77 -1.13 18.08 26.72
N ALA A 78 -0.85 19.34 26.39
CA ALA A 78 -0.10 20.23 27.27
C ALA A 78 -1.08 21.16 28.01
N THR A 79 -1.82 20.61 28.97
CA THR A 79 -2.46 21.38 30.04
C THR A 79 -1.52 21.55 31.21
#